data_AF-A0A8J2HIR8-F1
#
_entry.id   AF-A0A8J2HIR8-F1
#
_cell.length_a   1.000
_cell.length_b   1.000
_cell.length_c   1.000
_cell.angle_alpha   90.00
_cell.angle_beta   90.00
_cell.angle_gamma   90.00
#
_symmetry.space_group_name_H-M   'P 1'
#
loop_
_entity.id
_entity.type
_entity.pdbx_description
1 polymer ?
#
loop_
_entity_poly.entity_id
_entity_poly.type
_entity_poly.pdbx_seq_one_letter_code
_entity_poly.pdbx_strand_id
1 'polypeptide(L)'
;MILSALIVLTAQFFSVQGDFVVLLKDIDCPLFNEEYFTEPDTYIDDNNAIFFNTTIVKEFLPLTQGYLGIIGASLGEYVVNTGIDVEMTLCDMMNEPVIMGPLLRVFGFSDDNCPPKPGVYGSEGYTLPTATFPDDFPRNQYKAVFKLTNEDEELIILNIYFEIQ
;
A
#
# COMPACT_ATOMS: atom_id res chain seq x y z
N MET A 1 60.68 -15.39 17.88
CA MET A 1 59.79 -14.31 18.34
C MET A 1 59.68 -13.27 17.24
N ILE A 2 58.52 -12.62 17.13
CA ILE A 2 58.08 -11.65 16.09
C ILE A 2 57.61 -12.40 14.82
N LEU A 3 56.40 -12.97 14.76
CA LEU A 3 55.07 -12.39 14.98
C LEU A 3 54.76 -11.23 14.01
N SER A 4 54.05 -11.60 12.92
CA SER A 4 52.91 -10.88 12.34
C SER A 4 53.12 -9.48 11.74
N ALA A 5 53.00 -9.40 10.41
CA ALA A 5 52.47 -8.21 9.74
C ALA A 5 51.67 -8.62 8.49
N LEU A 6 50.63 -9.44 8.69
CA LEU A 6 49.54 -9.56 7.73
C LEU A 6 48.64 -8.34 7.94
N ILE A 7 48.96 -7.22 7.29
CA ILE A 7 48.05 -6.08 7.21
C ILE A 7 46.95 -6.50 6.25
N VAL A 8 45.97 -7.22 6.80
CA VAL A 8 44.66 -7.39 6.18
C VAL A 8 44.10 -5.99 6.05
N LEU A 9 44.05 -5.50 4.81
CA LEU A 9 43.17 -4.44 4.39
C LEU A 9 41.74 -4.89 4.75
N THR A 10 41.34 -4.67 6.01
CA THR A 10 39.94 -4.64 6.37
C THR A 10 39.42 -3.36 5.76
N ALA A 11 39.04 -3.46 4.48
CA ALA A 11 38.05 -2.58 3.90
C ALA A 11 36.84 -2.68 4.84
N GLN A 12 36.74 -1.71 5.74
CA GLN A 12 35.51 -1.41 6.44
C GLN A 12 34.56 -0.90 5.36
N PHE A 13 33.97 -1.84 4.62
CA PHE A 13 32.64 -1.63 4.08
C PHE A 13 31.78 -1.46 5.33
N PHE A 14 31.67 -0.21 5.78
CA PHE A 14 30.48 0.22 6.47
C PHE A 14 29.35 -0.15 5.53
N SER A 15 28.65 -1.23 5.85
CA SER A 15 27.28 -1.43 5.45
C SER A 15 26.54 -0.22 5.98
N VAL A 16 26.49 0.85 5.19
CA VAL A 16 25.40 1.83 5.26
C VAL A 16 24.17 0.99 4.96
N GLN A 17 23.59 0.44 6.02
CA GLN A 17 22.23 -0.07 5.99
C GLN A 17 21.42 1.20 5.73
N GLY A 18 21.12 1.45 4.46
CA GLY A 18 20.37 2.62 4.07
C GLY A 18 18.95 2.38 4.55
N ASP A 19 18.58 2.98 5.67
CA ASP A 19 17.19 2.98 6.11
C ASP A 19 16.35 3.61 5.00
N PHE A 20 15.50 2.82 4.36
CA PHE A 20 14.56 3.31 3.35
C PHE A 20 13.55 4.23 4.01
N VAL A 21 13.34 5.40 3.40
CA VAL A 21 12.27 6.32 3.79
C VAL A 21 11.21 6.29 2.70
N VAL A 22 9.97 5.93 3.08
CA VAL A 22 8.80 6.00 2.19
C VAL A 22 8.09 7.33 2.46
N LEU A 23 8.05 8.19 1.45
CA LEU A 23 7.37 9.49 1.50
C LEU A 23 6.12 9.46 0.63
N LEU A 24 4.95 9.50 1.26
CA LEU A 24 3.67 9.70 0.59
C LEU A 24 3.62 11.09 -0.02
N LYS A 25 3.10 11.17 -1.24
CA LYS A 25 3.02 12.40 -2.03
C LYS A 25 1.59 12.83 -2.24
N ASP A 26 0.72 11.88 -2.57
CA ASP A 26 -0.67 12.15 -2.87
C ASP A 26 -1.53 10.89 -2.73
N ILE A 27 -2.83 11.07 -2.58
CA ILE A 27 -3.84 10.03 -2.60
C ILE A 27 -5.07 10.52 -3.36
N ASP A 28 -5.54 9.71 -4.32
CA ASP A 28 -6.75 10.02 -5.06
C ASP A 28 -7.66 8.79 -5.20
N CYS A 29 -8.96 9.04 -5.29
CA CYS A 29 -9.99 8.03 -5.55
C CYS A 29 -10.65 8.37 -6.89
N PRO A 30 -10.12 7.92 -8.03
CA PRO A 30 -10.58 8.37 -9.34
C PRO A 30 -11.89 7.69 -9.74
N LEU A 31 -12.27 6.61 -9.06
CA LEU A 31 -13.49 5.86 -9.31
C LEU A 31 -14.04 5.34 -8.00
N PHE A 32 -15.33 5.58 -7.77
CA PHE A 32 -16.12 4.87 -6.77
C PHE A 32 -17.53 4.68 -7.33
N ASN A 33 -18.15 3.57 -6.99
CA ASN A 33 -19.52 3.25 -7.37
C ASN A 33 -20.47 3.77 -6.29
N GLU A 34 -21.29 4.77 -6.63
CA GLU A 34 -22.25 5.42 -5.74
C GLU A 34 -23.30 4.46 -5.16
N GLU A 35 -23.54 3.31 -5.80
CA GLU A 35 -24.42 2.26 -5.26
C GLU A 35 -23.79 1.54 -4.07
N TYR A 36 -22.46 1.55 -3.94
CA TYR A 36 -21.71 0.84 -2.91
C TYR A 36 -21.03 1.79 -1.90
N PHE A 37 -20.65 2.99 -2.33
CA PHE A 37 -19.91 3.96 -1.52
C PHE A 37 -20.51 5.36 -1.62
N THR A 38 -20.47 6.11 -0.52
CA THR A 38 -20.47 7.58 -0.62
C THR A 38 -19.11 8.05 -1.12
N GLU A 39 -19.06 9.26 -1.70
CA GLU A 39 -17.80 9.90 -2.10
C GLU A 39 -16.75 9.80 -0.98
N PRO A 40 -15.62 9.13 -1.22
CA PRO A 40 -14.57 8.99 -0.22
C PRO A 40 -13.85 10.33 0.00
N ASP A 41 -13.63 10.66 1.27
CA ASP A 41 -12.73 11.74 1.67
C ASP A 41 -11.35 11.14 1.94
N THR A 42 -10.37 11.51 1.12
CA THR A 42 -9.00 10.97 1.17
C THR A 42 -7.97 12.08 1.21
N TYR A 43 -7.02 11.99 2.13
CA TYR A 43 -5.90 12.93 2.21
C TYR A 43 -4.69 12.30 2.89
N ILE A 44 -3.54 12.94 2.75
CA ILE A 44 -2.31 12.62 3.48
C ILE A 44 -2.00 13.78 4.42
N ASP A 45 -1.67 13.49 5.67
CA ASP A 45 -1.29 14.51 6.65
C ASP A 45 0.22 14.80 6.67
N ASP A 46 0.61 15.80 7.47
CA ASP A 46 2.02 16.20 7.63
C ASP A 46 2.89 15.10 8.28
N ASN A 47 2.28 14.08 8.89
CA ASN A 47 2.97 12.96 9.53
C ASN A 47 3.14 11.76 8.60
N ASN A 48 2.90 11.93 7.29
CA ASN A 48 3.02 10.85 6.31
C ASN A 48 2.03 9.70 6.59
N ALA A 49 0.82 10.04 7.06
CA ALA A 49 -0.27 9.10 7.28
C ALA A 49 -1.39 9.30 6.25
N ILE A 50 -1.91 8.18 5.75
CA ILE A 50 -3.06 8.11 4.85
C ILE A 50 -4.34 8.18 5.67
N PHE A 51 -5.23 9.09 5.27
CA PHE A 51 -6.60 9.16 5.73
C PHE A 51 -7.55 8.77 4.61
N PHE A 52 -8.50 7.90 4.94
CA PHE A 52 -9.59 7.49 4.08
C PHE A 52 -10.85 7.43 4.93
N ASN A 53 -11.92 8.10 4.49
CA ASN A 53 -13.23 8.05 5.13
C ASN A 53 -14.30 7.85 4.06
N THR A 54 -15.20 6.88 4.26
CA THR A 54 -16.34 6.65 3.37
C THR A 54 -17.49 5.98 4.13
N THR A 55 -18.65 5.91 3.50
CA THR A 55 -19.75 5.07 3.96
C THR A 55 -19.98 3.98 2.92
N ILE A 56 -19.93 2.73 3.35
CA ILE A 56 -20.38 1.60 2.54
C ILE A 56 -21.91 1.56 2.66
N VAL A 57 -22.61 1.69 1.55
CA VAL A 57 -24.08 1.77 1.52
C VAL A 57 -24.76 0.45 1.17
N LYS A 58 -24.05 -0.45 0.48
CA LYS A 58 -24.56 -1.74 0.01
C LYS A 58 -23.58 -2.87 0.34
N GLU A 59 -24.14 -4.04 0.68
CA GLU A 59 -23.34 -5.24 0.92
C GLU A 59 -22.58 -5.66 -0.34
N PHE A 60 -21.32 -5.99 -0.16
CA PHE A 60 -20.51 -6.57 -1.23
C PHE A 60 -20.86 -8.03 -1.49
N LEU A 61 -20.52 -8.53 -2.68
CA LEU A 61 -20.69 -9.95 -2.98
C LEU A 61 -19.66 -10.78 -2.19
N PRO A 62 -19.99 -12.04 -1.83
CA PRO A 62 -19.06 -12.90 -1.10
C PRO A 62 -17.70 -13.10 -1.79
N LEU A 63 -17.65 -12.95 -3.13
CA LEU A 63 -16.46 -13.15 -3.96
C LEU A 63 -15.88 -11.83 -4.49
N THR A 64 -16.15 -10.70 -3.83
CA THR A 64 -15.53 -9.41 -4.15
C THR A 64 -14.02 -9.57 -4.22
N GLN A 65 -13.40 -9.20 -5.33
CA GLN A 65 -11.95 -9.27 -5.50
C GLN A 65 -11.31 -7.96 -5.09
N GLY A 66 -10.19 -8.05 -4.39
CA GLY A 66 -9.25 -6.96 -4.19
C GLY A 66 -8.05 -7.14 -5.10
N TYR A 67 -7.57 -6.03 -5.64
CA TYR A 67 -6.34 -5.93 -6.41
C TYR A 67 -5.44 -4.86 -5.79
N LEU A 68 -4.15 -5.15 -5.65
CA LEU A 68 -3.09 -4.19 -5.40
C LEU A 68 -2.04 -4.32 -6.49
N GLY A 69 -1.65 -3.21 -7.10
CA GLY A 69 -0.50 -3.16 -8.02
C GLY A 69 0.40 -1.98 -7.73
N ILE A 70 1.72 -2.17 -7.82
CA ILE A 70 2.71 -1.08 -7.68
C ILE A 70 3.38 -0.80 -9.03
N ILE A 71 3.32 0.45 -9.46
CA ILE A 71 3.86 0.92 -10.74
C ILE A 71 4.90 2.00 -10.48
N GLY A 72 6.12 1.81 -10.96
CA GLY A 72 7.21 2.78 -10.89
C GLY A 72 7.13 3.85 -11.96
N ALA A 73 7.68 5.02 -11.66
CA ALA A 73 7.79 6.13 -12.59
C ALA A 73 8.98 5.98 -13.54
N SER A 74 8.80 6.42 -14.78
CA SER A 74 9.87 6.63 -15.77
C SER A 74 9.52 7.86 -16.59
N LEU A 75 10.48 8.78 -16.74
CA LEU A 75 10.30 10.04 -17.48
C LEU A 75 9.05 10.85 -17.05
N GLY A 76 8.67 10.76 -15.77
CA GLY A 76 7.52 11.47 -15.21
C GLY A 76 6.18 10.74 -15.35
N GLU A 77 6.16 9.53 -15.94
CA GLU A 77 4.95 8.73 -16.10
C GLU A 77 5.04 7.40 -15.32
N TYR A 78 3.95 6.98 -14.68
CA TYR A 78 3.86 5.70 -13.97
C TYR A 78 3.61 4.56 -14.95
N VAL A 79 4.68 4.00 -15.51
CA VAL A 79 4.64 2.98 -16.58
C VAL A 79 5.50 1.75 -16.32
N VAL A 80 6.37 1.77 -15.30
CA VAL A 80 7.29 0.67 -15.02
C VAL A 80 6.60 -0.35 -14.12
N ASN A 81 6.24 -1.52 -14.66
CA ASN A 81 5.73 -2.60 -13.83
C ASN A 81 6.83 -3.07 -12.86
N THR A 82 6.55 -3.05 -11.56
CA THR A 82 7.48 -3.51 -10.52
C THR A 82 7.44 -5.02 -10.31
N GLY A 83 6.46 -5.71 -10.89
CA GLY A 83 6.16 -7.13 -10.64
C GLY A 83 5.49 -7.37 -9.28
N ILE A 84 5.08 -6.30 -8.58
CA ILE A 84 4.27 -6.39 -7.38
C ILE A 84 2.82 -6.17 -7.78
N ASP A 85 2.13 -7.29 -7.97
CA ASP A 85 0.70 -7.37 -8.18
C ASP A 85 0.13 -8.49 -7.31
N VAL A 86 -0.98 -8.19 -6.64
CA VAL A 86 -1.68 -9.11 -5.75
C VAL A 86 -3.15 -9.02 -6.06
N GLU A 87 -3.74 -10.16 -6.42
CA GLU A 87 -5.17 -10.28 -6.67
C GLU A 87 -5.71 -11.47 -5.88
N MET A 88 -6.74 -11.23 -5.07
CA MET A 88 -7.40 -12.25 -4.24
C MET A 88 -8.75 -11.74 -3.77
N THR A 89 -9.54 -12.58 -3.09
CA THR A 89 -10.78 -12.12 -2.49
C THR A 89 -10.50 -11.04 -1.43
N LEU A 90 -11.44 -10.10 -1.24
CA LEU A 90 -11.33 -9.05 -0.23
C LEU A 90 -11.02 -9.62 1.15
N CYS A 91 -11.63 -10.76 1.50
CA CYS A 91 -11.43 -11.39 2.81
C CYS A 91 -10.07 -12.08 2.93
N ASP A 92 -9.55 -12.68 1.86
CA ASP A 92 -8.17 -13.18 1.86
C ASP A 92 -7.17 -12.02 1.96
N MET A 93 -7.47 -10.90 1.30
CA MET A 93 -6.61 -9.71 1.31
C MET A 93 -6.47 -9.09 2.70
N MET A 94 -7.48 -9.17 3.56
CA MET A 94 -7.36 -8.74 4.95
C MET A 94 -6.38 -9.58 5.78
N ASN A 95 -6.09 -10.81 5.34
CA ASN A 95 -5.12 -11.70 5.96
C ASN A 95 -3.70 -11.49 5.42
N GLU A 96 -3.53 -10.66 4.40
CA GLU A 96 -2.22 -10.29 3.88
C GLU A 96 -1.43 -9.51 4.97
N PRO A 97 -0.26 -9.99 5.40
CA PRO A 97 0.36 -9.50 6.64
C PRO A 97 1.09 -8.16 6.50
N VAL A 98 1.34 -7.68 5.28
CA VAL A 98 2.41 -6.72 5.03
C VAL A 98 1.92 -5.33 4.62
N ILE A 99 0.98 -5.23 3.68
CA ILE A 99 0.48 -3.96 3.12
C ILE A 99 -1.03 -3.87 3.27
N MET A 100 -1.76 -4.75 2.59
CA MET A 100 -3.20 -4.60 2.40
C MET A 100 -4.00 -4.98 3.64
N GLY A 101 -3.64 -6.05 4.33
CA GLY A 101 -4.34 -6.42 5.56
C GLY A 101 -4.25 -5.32 6.62
N PRO A 102 -3.05 -4.80 6.96
CA PRO A 102 -2.90 -3.65 7.84
C PRO A 102 -3.69 -2.41 7.37
N LEU A 103 -3.64 -2.07 6.09
CA LEU A 103 -4.37 -0.92 5.53
C LEU A 103 -5.89 -1.07 5.70
N LEU A 104 -6.45 -2.21 5.28
CA LEU A 104 -7.88 -2.50 5.36
C LEU A 104 -8.38 -2.50 6.81
N ARG A 105 -7.57 -3.03 7.75
CA ARG A 105 -7.89 -3.00 9.18
C ARG A 105 -7.93 -1.58 9.74
N VAL A 106 -7.00 -0.72 9.31
CA VAL A 106 -7.01 0.69 9.70
C VAL A 106 -8.21 1.43 9.10
N PHE A 107 -8.73 0.98 7.95
CA PHE A 107 -10.01 1.49 7.41
C PHE A 107 -11.25 0.95 8.14
N GLY A 108 -11.07 0.09 9.15
CA GLY A 108 -12.15 -0.46 9.97
C GLY A 108 -12.67 -1.82 9.51
N PHE A 109 -11.99 -2.50 8.59
CA PHE A 109 -12.38 -3.83 8.14
C PHE A 109 -11.87 -4.88 9.15
N SER A 110 -12.63 -5.93 9.38
CA SER A 110 -12.27 -6.97 10.34
C SER A 110 -12.76 -8.34 9.92
N ASP A 111 -12.11 -9.39 10.41
CA ASP A 111 -12.43 -10.79 10.08
C ASP A 111 -13.89 -11.15 10.42
N ASP A 112 -14.43 -10.54 11.49
CA ASP A 112 -15.82 -10.73 11.93
C ASP A 112 -16.85 -10.03 11.03
N ASN A 113 -16.39 -9.17 10.13
CA ASN A 113 -17.20 -8.35 9.25
C ASN A 113 -16.68 -8.40 7.81
N CYS A 114 -16.31 -9.59 7.33
CA CYS A 114 -15.89 -9.76 5.94
C CYS A 114 -16.85 -10.64 5.13
N PRO A 115 -17.38 -10.14 3.98
CA PRO A 115 -17.22 -8.78 3.46
C PRO A 115 -17.82 -7.70 4.39
N PRO A 116 -17.29 -6.46 4.36
CA PRO A 116 -17.80 -5.34 5.16
C PRO A 116 -19.30 -5.13 4.97
N LYS A 117 -20.02 -5.06 6.08
CA LYS A 117 -21.42 -4.62 6.08
C LYS A 117 -21.55 -3.12 5.82
N PRO A 118 -22.70 -2.64 5.34
CA PRO A 118 -22.97 -1.22 5.25
C PRO A 118 -22.73 -0.49 6.58
N GLY A 119 -22.09 0.67 6.51
CA GLY A 119 -21.65 1.42 7.67
C GLY A 119 -20.64 2.51 7.33
N VAL A 120 -20.25 3.28 8.36
CA VAL A 120 -19.21 4.30 8.24
C VAL A 120 -17.86 3.65 8.48
N TYR A 121 -16.94 3.86 7.54
CA TYR A 121 -15.58 3.33 7.57
C TYR A 121 -14.59 4.47 7.45
N GLY A 122 -13.47 4.32 8.14
CA GLY A 122 -12.38 5.26 7.96
C GLY A 122 -11.21 4.98 8.89
N SER A 123 -10.14 5.72 8.64
CA SER A 123 -8.88 5.60 9.38
C SER A 123 -8.62 6.78 10.29
N GLU A 124 -8.00 6.51 11.43
CA GLU A 124 -7.32 7.53 12.25
C GLU A 124 -5.90 7.89 11.73
N GLY A 125 -5.53 7.39 10.56
CA GLY A 125 -4.23 7.55 9.92
C GLY A 125 -3.49 6.23 9.77
N TYR A 126 -3.07 5.90 8.54
CA TYR A 126 -2.24 4.73 8.23
C TYR A 126 -0.87 5.15 7.69
N THR A 127 0.21 4.72 8.35
CA THR A 127 1.57 4.91 7.85
C THR A 127 2.07 3.65 7.15
N LEU A 128 2.69 3.81 5.97
CA LEU A 128 3.28 2.68 5.27
C LEU A 128 4.50 2.16 6.06
N PRO A 129 4.54 0.88 6.45
CA PRO A 129 5.71 0.30 7.08
C PRO A 129 6.88 0.27 6.10
N THR A 130 8.02 0.89 6.45
CA THR A 130 9.21 0.92 5.59
C THR A 130 9.91 -0.43 5.50
N ALA A 131 9.85 -1.24 6.57
CA ALA A 131 10.44 -2.57 6.65
C ALA A 131 9.79 -3.64 5.74
N THR A 132 8.69 -3.27 5.08
CA THR A 132 7.93 -4.13 4.17
C THR A 132 8.56 -4.24 2.79
N PHE A 133 9.28 -3.20 2.35
CA PHE A 133 9.91 -3.21 1.03
C PHE A 133 11.25 -3.95 1.09
N PRO A 134 11.59 -4.77 0.08
CA PRO A 134 12.90 -5.39 -0.01
C PRO A 134 14.01 -4.35 0.02
N ASP A 135 15.17 -4.69 0.61
CA ASP A 135 16.32 -3.78 0.67
C ASP A 135 16.87 -3.39 -0.72
N ASP A 136 16.54 -4.14 -1.77
CA ASP A 136 16.93 -3.86 -3.15
C ASP A 136 15.84 -3.12 -3.93
N PHE A 137 14.75 -2.69 -3.28
CA PHE A 137 13.67 -1.99 -3.94
C PHE A 137 14.17 -0.63 -4.46
N PRO A 138 14.04 -0.33 -5.76
CA PRO A 138 14.71 0.84 -6.33
C PRO A 138 14.20 2.15 -5.71
N ARG A 139 15.10 3.09 -5.46
CA ARG A 139 14.71 4.46 -5.12
C ARG A 139 14.07 5.12 -6.34
N ASN A 140 12.80 5.44 -6.24
CA ASN A 140 12.01 6.02 -7.33
C ASN A 140 10.67 6.56 -6.79
N GLN A 141 9.90 7.17 -7.68
CA GLN A 141 8.47 7.45 -7.49
C GLN A 141 7.63 6.25 -7.92
N TYR A 142 6.56 6.01 -7.18
CA TYR A 142 5.67 4.88 -7.34
C TYR A 142 4.21 5.30 -7.19
N LYS A 143 3.33 4.54 -7.84
CA LYS A 143 1.89 4.58 -7.66
C LYS A 143 1.42 3.19 -7.26
N ALA A 144 0.87 3.06 -6.06
CA ALA A 144 0.08 1.90 -5.66
C ALA A 144 -1.36 2.10 -6.12
N VAL A 145 -1.91 1.12 -6.81
CA VAL A 145 -3.29 1.09 -7.28
C VAL A 145 -4.00 -0.01 -6.51
N PHE A 146 -4.93 0.38 -5.65
CA PHE A 146 -5.86 -0.53 -5.01
C PHE A 146 -7.19 -0.50 -5.76
N LYS A 147 -7.78 -1.67 -5.99
CA LYS A 147 -9.08 -1.79 -6.66
C LYS A 147 -9.94 -2.86 -6.00
N LEU A 148 -11.24 -2.58 -5.85
CA LEU A 148 -12.24 -3.59 -5.54
C LEU A 148 -13.14 -3.85 -6.74
N THR A 149 -13.46 -5.12 -7.00
CA THR A 149 -14.37 -5.50 -8.08
C THR A 149 -15.39 -6.56 -7.65
N ASN A 150 -16.59 -6.49 -8.22
CA ASN A 150 -17.63 -7.52 -8.14
C ASN A 150 -17.94 -7.99 -9.56
N GLU A 151 -17.70 -9.28 -9.88
CA GLU A 151 -18.07 -9.85 -11.19
C GLU A 151 -17.61 -8.96 -12.38
N ASP A 152 -16.37 -8.46 -12.33
CA ASP A 152 -15.74 -7.54 -13.28
C ASP A 152 -16.22 -6.06 -13.24
N GLU A 153 -17.18 -5.71 -12.39
CA GLU A 153 -17.55 -4.32 -12.11
C GLU A 153 -16.61 -3.68 -11.09
N GLU A 154 -16.02 -2.54 -11.44
CA GLU A 154 -15.15 -1.78 -10.54
C GLU A 154 -15.97 -1.00 -9.52
N LEU A 155 -15.75 -1.27 -8.24
CA LEU A 155 -16.50 -0.65 -7.16
C LEU A 155 -15.79 0.57 -6.60
N ILE A 156 -14.46 0.49 -6.46
CA ILE A 156 -13.62 1.60 -6.02
C ILE A 156 -12.20 1.38 -6.55
N ILE A 157 -11.55 2.47 -6.95
CA ILE A 157 -10.12 2.53 -7.24
C ILE A 157 -9.52 3.57 -6.30
N LEU A 158 -8.39 3.26 -5.69
CA LEU A 158 -7.62 4.17 -4.85
C LEU A 158 -6.18 4.18 -5.35
N ASN A 159 -5.67 5.35 -5.68
CA ASN A 159 -4.28 5.56 -6.05
C ASN A 159 -3.53 6.21 -4.88
N ILE A 160 -2.41 5.63 -4.50
CA ILE A 160 -1.49 6.18 -3.50
C ILE A 160 -0.16 6.42 -4.18
N TYR A 161 0.31 7.66 -4.18
CA TYR A 161 1.59 8.04 -4.76
C TYR A 161 2.62 8.19 -3.66
N PHE A 162 3.79 7.58 -3.86
CA PHE A 162 4.85 7.60 -2.87
C PHE A 162 6.23 7.60 -3.54
N GLU A 163 7.23 8.02 -2.79
CA GLU A 163 8.63 8.06 -3.19
C GLU A 163 9.45 7.25 -2.18
N ILE A 164 10.38 6.45 -2.69
CA ILE A 164 11.35 5.73 -1.88
C ILE A 164 12.70 6.41 -2.02
N GLN A 165 13.28 6.81 -0.87
CA GLN A 165 14.55 7.55 -0.78
C GLN A 165 15.64 6.78 -0.05
#